data_AF-D6TIM3-F1
#
_entry.id   AF-D6TIM3-F1
#
_cell.length_a   1.000
_cell.length_b   1.000
_cell.length_c   1.000
_cell.angle_alpha   90.00
_cell.angle_beta   90.00
_cell.angle_gamma   90.00
#
_symmetry.space_group_name_H-M   'P 1'
#
loop_
_entity.id
_entity.type
_entity.pdbx_description
1 polymer ?
#
loop_
_entity_poly.entity_id
_entity_poly.type
_entity_poly.pdbx_seq_one_letter_code
_entity_poly.pdbx_strand_id
1 'polypeptide(L)'
;MTDMALGQEVVRQKLAAFEELRPEFEQCFRFVQEAHGQKRFVSCSVGDIVYYLHARWICDCKGYLLSVPHSHKIYEGRRGLELLREWQTDSNSANVIAFLQRKLDTLPYAALTRQIEQGRLRHQNDGLERRLLHGRTILLNRGFNLLLALDTLFSLSREELAAEVHAACERYGHLLEQIELQLALLDTPLYSYVPHQVLACLNMTLMNRFGSDVLAQEGNAPGERSWRVLPAKEPLAPPAEHLFPAYQDLTQTGHNNIMHHRFNSPTS
;
A
#
# COMPACT_ATOMS: atom_id res chain seq x y z
N MET A 1 5.65 36.59 7.61
CA MET A 1 4.21 36.23 7.54
C MET A 1 3.85 35.42 6.28
N THR A 2 4.82 35.01 5.45
CA THR A 2 4.57 34.48 4.10
C THR A 2 4.60 32.94 4.00
N ASP A 3 5.47 32.24 4.74
CA ASP A 3 5.64 30.78 4.60
C ASP A 3 4.55 29.94 5.27
N MET A 4 4.02 30.39 6.42
CA MET A 4 2.91 29.70 7.10
C MET A 4 1.61 29.74 6.28
N ALA A 5 1.35 30.87 5.60
CA ALA A 5 0.17 31.03 4.76
C ALA A 5 0.27 30.15 3.50
N LEU A 6 1.47 30.03 2.92
CA LEU A 6 1.74 29.16 1.77
C LEU A 6 1.58 27.68 2.15
N GLY A 7 2.09 27.27 3.32
CA GLY A 7 1.93 25.91 3.83
C GLY A 7 0.47 25.53 4.07
N GLN A 8 -0.32 26.43 4.66
CA GLN A 8 -1.76 26.20 4.87
C GLN A 8 -2.55 26.10 3.56
N GLU A 9 -2.20 26.91 2.57
CA GLU A 9 -2.85 26.86 1.25
C GLU A 9 -2.56 25.54 0.53
N VAL A 10 -1.31 25.06 0.55
CA VAL A 10 -0.95 23.74 -0.03
C VAL A 10 -1.70 22.61 0.67
N VAL A 11 -1.84 22.66 2.00
CA VAL A 11 -2.62 21.67 2.76
C VAL A 11 -4.09 21.69 2.36
N ARG A 12 -4.69 22.88 2.18
CA ARG A 12 -6.07 23.03 1.71
C ARG A 12 -6.27 22.42 0.32
N GLN A 13 -5.35 22.68 -0.61
CA GLN A 13 -5.39 22.11 -1.96
C GLN A 13 -5.23 20.59 -1.94
N LYS A 14 -4.31 20.05 -1.15
CA LYS A 14 -4.13 18.60 -0.96
C LYS A 14 -5.40 17.92 -0.44
N LEU A 15 -6.09 18.53 0.54
CA LEU A 15 -7.35 18.00 1.06
C LEU A 15 -8.45 18.00 0.02
N ALA A 16 -8.61 19.10 -0.72
CA ALA A 16 -9.61 19.18 -1.79
C ALA A 16 -9.37 18.14 -2.89
N ALA A 17 -8.13 18.04 -3.38
CA ALA A 17 -7.74 17.05 -4.38
C ALA A 17 -7.92 15.60 -3.86
N PHE A 18 -7.67 15.36 -2.57
CA PHE A 18 -7.89 14.04 -2.00
C PHE A 18 -9.38 13.69 -1.89
N GLU A 19 -10.27 14.63 -1.53
CA GLU A 19 -11.71 14.36 -1.49
C GLU A 19 -12.25 13.99 -2.86
N GLU A 20 -11.75 14.61 -3.94
CA GLU A 20 -12.07 14.22 -5.31
C GLU A 20 -11.54 12.83 -5.66
N LEU A 21 -10.29 12.52 -5.29
CA LEU A 21 -9.63 11.22 -5.56
C LEU A 21 -10.24 10.07 -4.73
N ARG A 22 -10.84 10.37 -3.58
CA ARG A 22 -11.18 9.38 -2.56
C ARG A 22 -12.01 8.20 -3.08
N PRO A 23 -13.13 8.37 -3.81
CA PRO A 23 -13.94 7.23 -4.26
C PRO A 23 -13.15 6.25 -5.12
N GLU A 24 -12.34 6.77 -6.04
CA GLU A 24 -11.48 5.99 -6.92
C GLU A 24 -10.36 5.29 -6.13
N PHE A 25 -9.74 6.00 -5.17
CA PHE A 25 -8.76 5.40 -4.27
C PHE A 25 -9.35 4.21 -3.50
N GLU A 26 -10.55 4.34 -2.95
CA GLU A 26 -11.16 3.25 -2.17
C GLU A 26 -11.40 2.00 -3.03
N GLN A 27 -11.79 2.17 -4.29
CA GLN A 27 -11.96 1.06 -5.23
C GLN A 27 -10.62 0.45 -5.64
N CYS A 28 -9.67 1.28 -6.05
CA CYS A 28 -8.34 0.89 -6.47
C CYS A 28 -7.57 0.17 -5.35
N PHE A 29 -7.68 0.66 -4.11
CA PHE A 29 -7.03 0.06 -2.96
C PHE A 29 -7.55 -1.35 -2.70
N ARG A 30 -8.87 -1.57 -2.75
CA ARG A 30 -9.47 -2.91 -2.64
C ARG A 30 -8.98 -3.83 -3.76
N PHE A 31 -8.94 -3.34 -5.00
CA PHE A 31 -8.44 -4.14 -6.12
C PHE A 31 -6.96 -4.52 -5.94
N VAL A 32 -6.11 -3.61 -5.45
CA VAL A 32 -4.71 -3.91 -5.13
C VAL A 32 -4.62 -4.99 -4.05
N GLN A 33 -5.46 -4.94 -3.02
CA GLN A 33 -5.51 -5.99 -2.00
C GLN A 33 -5.91 -7.35 -2.58
N GLU A 34 -6.92 -7.39 -3.45
CA GLU A 34 -7.33 -8.62 -4.16
C GLU A 34 -6.20 -9.16 -5.05
N ALA A 35 -5.60 -8.31 -5.88
CA ALA A 35 -4.46 -8.66 -6.72
C ALA A 35 -3.26 -9.15 -5.88
N HIS A 36 -3.09 -8.61 -4.67
CA HIS A 36 -2.07 -9.03 -3.69
C HIS A 36 -2.45 -10.26 -2.88
N GLY A 37 -3.55 -10.93 -3.24
CA GLY A 37 -3.86 -12.28 -2.80
C GLY A 37 -4.98 -12.39 -1.77
N GLN A 38 -5.64 -11.29 -1.40
CA GLN A 38 -6.89 -11.37 -0.60
C GLN A 38 -7.97 -12.18 -1.31
N LYS A 39 -7.90 -12.26 -2.64
CA LYS A 39 -8.76 -13.09 -3.47
C LYS A 39 -7.91 -13.79 -4.53
N ARG A 40 -8.25 -15.04 -4.84
CA ARG A 40 -7.72 -15.73 -6.02
C ARG A 40 -8.58 -15.41 -7.23
N PHE A 41 -7.96 -14.92 -8.29
CA PHE A 41 -8.64 -14.67 -9.55
C PHE A 41 -8.87 -15.97 -10.32
N VAL A 42 -10.04 -16.07 -10.95
CA VAL A 42 -10.39 -17.19 -11.84
C VAL A 42 -9.96 -16.88 -13.27
N SER A 43 -10.00 -15.60 -13.66
CA SER A 43 -9.56 -15.08 -14.96
C SER A 43 -8.85 -13.73 -14.75
N CYS A 44 -8.03 -13.34 -15.73
CA CYS A 44 -7.40 -12.02 -15.79
C CYS A 44 -7.42 -11.55 -17.25
N SER A 45 -7.90 -10.34 -17.48
CA SER A 45 -7.86 -9.67 -18.79
C SER A 45 -6.67 -8.70 -18.85
N VAL A 46 -6.30 -8.24 -20.05
CA VAL A 46 -5.33 -7.13 -20.20
C VAL A 46 -5.84 -5.88 -19.49
N GLY A 47 -7.16 -5.64 -19.54
CA GLY A 47 -7.81 -4.57 -18.79
C GLY A 47 -7.55 -4.64 -17.28
N ASP A 48 -7.54 -5.82 -16.67
CA ASP A 48 -7.22 -6.00 -15.25
C ASP A 48 -5.74 -5.68 -14.94
N ILE A 49 -4.84 -5.98 -15.89
CA ILE A 49 -3.41 -5.67 -15.76
C ILE A 49 -3.19 -4.15 -15.83
N VAL A 50 -3.83 -3.48 -16.78
CA VAL A 50 -3.80 -2.02 -16.88
C VAL A 50 -4.46 -1.39 -15.65
N TYR A 51 -5.59 -1.94 -15.20
CA TYR A 51 -6.26 -1.48 -13.98
C TYR A 51 -5.39 -1.68 -12.73
N TYR A 52 -4.59 -2.74 -12.67
CA TYR A 52 -3.62 -2.93 -11.59
C TYR A 52 -2.54 -1.83 -11.57
N LEU A 53 -2.02 -1.45 -12.74
CA LEU A 53 -1.04 -0.35 -12.85
C LEU A 53 -1.67 1.01 -12.50
N HIS A 54 -2.89 1.27 -12.98
CA HIS A 54 -3.69 2.43 -12.62
C HIS A 54 -3.98 2.48 -11.11
N ALA A 55 -4.42 1.37 -10.51
CA ALA A 55 -4.75 1.32 -9.09
C ALA A 55 -3.52 1.60 -8.20
N ARG A 56 -2.33 1.18 -8.64
CA ARG A 56 -1.06 1.53 -7.99
C ARG A 56 -0.74 3.02 -8.11
N TRP A 57 -1.00 3.62 -9.28
CA TRP A 57 -0.91 5.07 -9.48
C TRP A 57 -1.81 5.84 -8.50
N ILE A 58 -3.09 5.49 -8.43
CA ILE A 58 -4.05 6.14 -7.52
C ILE A 58 -3.64 5.98 -6.04
N CYS A 59 -3.15 4.80 -5.64
CA CYS A 59 -2.66 4.59 -4.28
C CYS A 59 -1.43 5.46 -3.96
N ASP A 60 -0.56 5.69 -4.94
CA ASP A 60 0.60 6.59 -4.82
C ASP A 60 0.17 8.05 -4.70
N CYS A 61 -0.76 8.50 -5.54
CA CYS A 61 -1.37 9.83 -5.47
C CYS A 61 -1.93 10.12 -4.07
N LYS A 62 -2.67 9.16 -3.49
CA LYS A 62 -3.14 9.27 -2.10
C LYS A 62 -1.97 9.42 -1.11
N GLY A 63 -0.87 8.71 -1.32
CA GLY A 63 0.34 8.83 -0.50
C GLY A 63 0.91 10.26 -0.51
N TYR A 64 1.03 10.86 -1.69
CA TYR A 64 1.50 12.23 -1.86
C TYR A 64 0.51 13.27 -1.29
N LEU A 65 -0.78 13.14 -1.61
CA LEU A 65 -1.80 14.11 -1.17
C LEU A 65 -1.95 14.12 0.36
N LEU A 66 -1.90 12.95 1.00
CA LEU A 66 -1.94 12.84 2.47
C LEU A 66 -0.57 12.91 3.14
N SER A 67 0.48 13.27 2.38
CA SER A 67 1.86 13.46 2.85
C SER A 67 2.36 12.29 3.70
N VAL A 68 2.19 11.08 3.19
CA VAL A 68 2.78 9.87 3.78
C VAL A 68 4.30 9.93 3.56
N PRO A 69 5.13 9.74 4.61
CA PRO A 69 6.58 9.76 4.45
C PRO A 69 7.08 8.72 3.45
N HIS A 70 8.03 9.11 2.59
CA HIS A 70 8.59 8.27 1.52
C HIS A 70 9.43 7.08 2.03
N SER A 71 9.68 6.99 3.35
CA SER A 71 10.25 5.81 4.00
C SER A 71 9.28 4.62 4.02
N HIS A 72 8.00 4.84 3.75
CA HIS A 72 7.00 3.78 3.60
C HIS A 72 7.07 3.21 2.18
N LYS A 73 6.90 1.89 2.04
CA LYS A 73 6.92 1.20 0.73
C LYS A 73 5.94 1.88 -0.23
N ILE A 74 6.49 2.53 -1.25
CA ILE A 74 5.77 3.24 -2.31
C ILE A 74 4.97 2.20 -3.11
N TYR A 75 3.77 2.56 -3.58
CA TYR A 75 2.95 1.69 -4.42
C TYR A 75 3.55 1.53 -5.84
N GLU A 76 4.69 2.17 -6.11
CA GLU A 76 5.38 2.30 -7.40
C GLU A 76 4.44 2.80 -8.50
N GLY A 77 3.58 3.77 -8.16
CA GLY A 77 2.58 4.32 -9.07
C GLY A 77 3.21 5.01 -10.27
N ARG A 78 4.24 5.84 -10.03
CA ARG A 78 5.05 6.45 -11.10
C ARG A 78 5.58 5.41 -12.09
N ARG A 79 6.15 4.30 -11.59
CA ARG A 79 6.65 3.22 -12.44
C ARG A 79 5.51 2.57 -13.23
N GLY A 80 4.32 2.44 -12.63
CA GLY A 80 3.12 1.98 -13.33
C GLY A 80 2.77 2.85 -14.55
N LEU A 81 2.79 4.18 -14.39
CA LEU A 81 2.57 5.11 -15.51
C LEU A 81 3.65 5.01 -16.58
N GLU A 82 4.92 4.94 -16.18
CA GLU A 82 6.04 4.79 -17.12
C GLU A 82 5.91 3.49 -17.94
N LEU A 83 5.50 2.40 -17.29
CA LEU A 83 5.22 1.12 -17.96
C LEU A 83 4.07 1.25 -18.97
N LEU A 84 2.96 1.90 -18.60
CA LEU A 84 1.83 2.12 -19.53
C LEU A 84 2.23 2.99 -20.73
N ARG A 85 3.09 3.99 -20.51
CA ARG A 85 3.63 4.84 -21.59
C ARG A 85 4.50 4.02 -22.54
N GLU A 86 5.51 3.33 -22.01
CA GLU A 86 6.42 2.47 -22.79
C GLU A 86 5.65 1.41 -23.59
N TRP A 87 4.64 0.81 -22.97
CA TRP A 87 3.82 -0.22 -23.60
C TRP A 87 2.99 0.32 -24.77
N GLN A 88 2.45 1.53 -24.66
CA GLN A 88 1.71 2.18 -25.74
C GLN A 88 2.62 2.67 -26.87
N THR A 89 3.81 3.19 -26.57
CA THR A 89 4.72 3.76 -27.59
C THR A 89 5.32 2.68 -28.48
N ASP A 90 5.89 1.63 -27.89
CA ASP A 90 6.66 0.63 -28.66
C ASP A 90 5.85 -0.64 -28.95
N SER A 91 4.62 -0.72 -28.42
CA SER A 91 3.83 -1.97 -28.37
C SER A 91 4.66 -3.13 -27.81
N ASN A 92 5.49 -2.83 -26.80
CA ASN A 92 6.44 -3.75 -26.19
C ASN A 92 6.04 -4.05 -24.74
N SER A 93 5.63 -5.28 -24.48
CA SER A 93 5.20 -5.75 -23.16
C SER A 93 6.36 -6.20 -22.27
N ALA A 94 7.61 -6.23 -22.76
CA ALA A 94 8.75 -6.79 -22.03
C ALA A 94 8.96 -6.14 -20.66
N ASN A 95 8.83 -4.82 -20.56
CA ASN A 95 9.01 -4.11 -19.29
C ASN A 95 7.89 -4.40 -18.28
N VAL A 96 6.66 -4.62 -18.75
CA VAL A 96 5.52 -5.03 -17.92
C VAL A 96 5.69 -6.47 -17.46
N ILE A 97 6.10 -7.36 -18.35
CA ILE A 97 6.43 -8.75 -18.02
C ILE A 97 7.54 -8.81 -16.98
N ALA A 98 8.64 -8.08 -17.18
CA ALA A 98 9.76 -8.03 -16.23
C ALA A 98 9.33 -7.46 -14.87
N PHE A 99 8.42 -6.48 -14.86
CA PHE A 99 7.83 -5.94 -13.65
C PHE A 99 7.00 -7.00 -12.90
N LEU A 100 6.13 -7.75 -13.59
CA LEU A 100 5.32 -8.83 -13.00
C LEU A 100 6.20 -10.00 -12.53
N GLN A 101 7.20 -10.39 -13.30
CA GLN A 101 8.16 -11.43 -12.94
C GLN A 101 8.91 -11.08 -11.65
N ARG A 102 9.41 -9.84 -11.51
CA ARG A 102 10.06 -9.40 -10.26
C ARG A 102 9.13 -9.49 -9.05
N LYS A 103 7.83 -9.26 -9.23
CA LYS A 103 6.83 -9.41 -8.16
C LYS A 103 6.63 -10.87 -7.76
N LEU A 104 6.86 -11.83 -8.67
CA LEU A 104 6.88 -13.28 -8.39
C LEU A 104 8.17 -13.69 -7.69
N ASP A 105 9.33 -13.27 -8.21
CA ASP A 105 10.65 -13.65 -7.69
C ASP A 105 10.87 -13.22 -6.23
N THR A 106 10.16 -12.17 -5.80
CA THR A 106 10.26 -11.61 -4.44
C THR A 106 9.35 -12.31 -3.42
N LEU A 107 8.59 -13.36 -3.81
CA LEU A 107 7.69 -14.09 -2.90
C LEU A 107 8.48 -15.02 -1.96
N PRO A 108 8.44 -14.81 -0.62
CA PRO A 108 9.34 -15.46 0.32
C PRO A 108 8.87 -16.85 0.79
N TYR A 109 8.44 -17.74 -0.12
CA TYR A 109 7.81 -19.03 0.25
C TYR A 109 8.70 -19.89 1.16
N ALA A 110 9.98 -20.06 0.81
CA ALA A 110 10.89 -20.88 1.61
C ALA A 110 11.12 -20.29 3.02
N ALA A 111 11.27 -18.97 3.13
CA ALA A 111 11.46 -18.31 4.42
C ALA A 111 10.20 -18.40 5.29
N LEU A 112 9.01 -18.20 4.70
CA LEU A 112 7.74 -18.32 5.41
C LEU A 112 7.48 -19.75 5.88
N THR A 113 7.75 -20.77 5.05
CA THR A 113 7.61 -22.18 5.46
C THR A 113 8.50 -22.50 6.65
N ARG A 114 9.76 -22.04 6.65
CA ARG A 114 10.65 -22.19 7.82
C ARG A 114 10.09 -21.52 9.07
N GLN A 115 9.49 -20.33 8.94
CA GLN A 115 8.87 -19.63 10.08
C GLN A 115 7.65 -20.40 10.63
N ILE A 116 6.85 -21.01 9.76
CA ILE A 116 5.72 -21.86 10.17
C ILE A 116 6.21 -23.08 10.97
N GLU A 117 7.23 -23.77 10.46
CA GLU A 117 7.83 -24.93 11.14
C GLU A 117 8.42 -24.54 12.50
N GLN A 118 9.14 -23.42 12.57
CA GLN A 118 9.67 -22.90 13.83
C GLN A 118 8.55 -22.48 14.81
N GLY A 119 7.48 -21.87 14.29
CA GLY A 119 6.30 -21.49 15.07
C GLY A 119 5.65 -22.69 15.75
N ARG A 120 5.46 -23.80 15.02
CA ARG A 120 4.92 -25.06 15.56
C ARG A 120 5.73 -25.64 16.71
N LEU A 121 7.06 -25.51 16.64
CA LEU A 121 7.97 -26.07 17.64
C LEU A 121 8.10 -25.21 18.89
N ARG A 122 7.91 -23.88 18.78
CA ARG A 122 8.24 -22.91 19.84
C ARG A 122 7.03 -22.20 20.46
N HIS A 123 5.91 -22.12 19.75
CA HIS A 123 4.77 -21.30 20.11
C HIS A 123 3.48 -22.14 20.12
N GLN A 124 3.26 -22.88 21.20
CA GLN A 124 1.98 -23.55 21.40
C GLN A 124 0.92 -22.50 21.80
N ASN A 125 -0.04 -22.23 20.89
CA ASN A 125 -1.28 -21.46 21.08
C ASN A 125 -1.30 -19.92 21.02
N ASP A 126 -0.26 -19.20 20.61
CA ASP A 126 -0.33 -17.72 20.53
C ASP A 126 -0.99 -17.15 19.24
N GLY A 127 -1.50 -18.04 18.37
CA GLY A 127 -2.13 -17.68 17.09
C GLY A 127 -1.14 -17.30 15.98
N LEU A 128 0.17 -17.29 16.23
CA LEU A 128 1.20 -16.98 15.23
C LEU A 128 1.17 -17.97 14.06
N GLU A 129 1.07 -19.27 14.35
CA GLU A 129 1.00 -20.30 13.29
C GLU A 129 -0.18 -20.03 12.36
N ARG A 130 -1.38 -19.79 12.91
CA ARG A 130 -2.59 -19.53 12.12
C ARG A 130 -2.40 -18.31 11.20
N ARG A 131 -1.79 -17.22 11.72
CA ARG A 131 -1.48 -16.02 10.93
C ARG A 131 -0.46 -16.28 9.84
N LEU A 132 0.59 -17.06 10.12
CA LEU A 132 1.60 -17.42 9.11
C LEU A 132 1.02 -18.34 8.03
N LEU A 133 0.15 -19.29 8.40
CA LEU A 133 -0.57 -20.15 7.46
C LEU A 133 -1.51 -19.33 6.58
N HIS A 134 -2.26 -18.39 7.15
CA HIS A 134 -3.10 -17.47 6.39
C HIS A 134 -2.26 -16.59 5.45
N GLY A 135 -1.17 -16.00 5.95
CA GLY A 135 -0.23 -15.23 5.14
C GLY A 135 0.34 -16.05 3.97
N ARG A 136 0.58 -17.34 4.17
CA ARG A 136 1.00 -18.25 3.09
C ARG A 136 -0.09 -18.39 2.02
N THR A 137 -1.36 -18.55 2.42
CA THR A 137 -2.49 -18.58 1.48
C THR A 137 -2.59 -17.30 0.66
N ILE A 138 -2.46 -16.13 1.29
CA ILE A 138 -2.44 -14.83 0.60
C ILE A 138 -1.28 -14.77 -0.41
N LEU A 139 -0.07 -15.17 -0.03
CA LEU A 139 1.07 -15.19 -0.96
C LEU A 139 0.85 -16.15 -2.14
N LEU A 140 0.28 -17.33 -1.89
CA LEU A 140 -0.06 -18.30 -2.94
C LEU A 140 -1.07 -17.70 -3.93
N ASN A 141 -2.15 -17.09 -3.42
CA ASN A 141 -3.14 -16.41 -4.26
C ASN A 141 -2.48 -15.31 -5.10
N ARG A 142 -1.62 -14.49 -4.50
CA ARG A 142 -0.87 -13.46 -5.22
C ARG A 142 0.00 -14.05 -6.32
N GLY A 143 0.69 -15.15 -6.04
CA GLY A 143 1.48 -15.89 -7.03
C GLY A 143 0.62 -16.36 -8.20
N PHE A 144 -0.53 -16.96 -7.93
CA PHE A 144 -1.47 -17.37 -8.98
C PHE A 144 -2.00 -16.20 -9.79
N ASN A 145 -2.38 -15.09 -9.15
CA ASN A 145 -2.89 -13.90 -9.84
C ASN A 145 -1.82 -13.29 -10.78
N LEU A 146 -0.56 -13.24 -10.34
CA LEU A 146 0.55 -12.76 -11.17
C LEU A 146 0.88 -13.72 -12.33
N LEU A 147 0.83 -15.03 -12.10
CA LEU A 147 1.00 -16.03 -13.16
C LEU A 147 -0.13 -15.95 -14.19
N LEU A 148 -1.37 -15.75 -13.74
CA LEU A 148 -2.52 -15.57 -14.61
C LEU A 148 -2.39 -14.31 -15.46
N ALA A 149 -1.90 -13.21 -14.88
CA ALA A 149 -1.60 -12.00 -15.65
C ALA A 149 -0.54 -12.27 -16.75
N LEU A 150 0.53 -13.01 -16.43
CA LEU A 150 1.54 -13.39 -17.42
C LEU A 150 0.96 -14.30 -18.52
N ASP A 151 0.14 -15.27 -18.16
CA ASP A 151 -0.55 -16.15 -19.10
C ASP A 151 -1.44 -15.36 -20.08
N THR A 152 -2.19 -14.37 -19.57
CA THR A 152 -2.97 -13.43 -20.41
C THR A 152 -2.08 -12.67 -21.40
N LEU A 153 -0.91 -12.19 -20.96
CA LEU A 153 0.01 -11.45 -21.86
C LEU A 153 0.65 -12.34 -22.92
N PHE A 154 0.87 -13.62 -22.63
CA PHE A 154 1.49 -14.56 -23.56
C PHE A 154 0.51 -15.25 -24.51
N SER A 155 -0.79 -15.23 -24.19
CA SER A 155 -1.83 -15.87 -25.02
C SER A 155 -2.31 -15.01 -26.18
N LEU A 156 -2.06 -13.70 -26.16
CA LEU A 156 -2.45 -12.76 -27.21
C LEU A 156 -1.32 -12.49 -28.19
N SER A 157 -1.69 -12.19 -29.45
CA SER A 157 -0.77 -11.61 -30.42
C SER A 157 -0.36 -10.19 -30.02
N ARG A 158 0.69 -9.66 -30.66
CA ARG A 158 1.17 -8.30 -30.38
C ARG A 158 0.10 -7.25 -30.71
N GLU A 159 -0.62 -7.46 -31.80
CA GLU A 159 -1.65 -6.55 -32.31
C GLU A 159 -2.88 -6.53 -31.38
N GLU A 160 -3.35 -7.71 -30.94
CA GLU A 160 -4.44 -7.83 -29.96
C GLU A 160 -4.06 -7.18 -28.64
N LEU A 161 -2.84 -7.44 -28.16
CA LEU A 161 -2.35 -6.87 -26.91
C LEU A 161 -2.29 -5.34 -26.99
N ALA A 162 -1.77 -4.78 -28.09
CA ALA A 162 -1.71 -3.34 -28.29
C ALA A 162 -3.12 -2.71 -28.31
N ALA A 163 -4.07 -3.34 -28.99
CA ALA A 163 -5.46 -2.86 -29.05
C ALA A 163 -6.14 -2.88 -27.67
N GLU A 164 -6.00 -3.97 -26.92
CA GLU A 164 -6.59 -4.07 -25.57
C GLU A 164 -5.95 -3.09 -24.59
N VAL A 165 -4.64 -2.92 -24.64
CA VAL A 165 -3.92 -1.94 -23.80
C VAL A 165 -4.39 -0.53 -24.12
N HIS A 166 -4.49 -0.15 -25.39
CA HIS A 166 -4.93 1.19 -25.78
C HIS A 166 -6.36 1.46 -25.30
N ALA A 167 -7.29 0.53 -25.53
CA ALA A 167 -8.67 0.64 -25.07
C ALA A 167 -8.79 0.72 -23.54
N ALA A 168 -7.96 -0.04 -22.80
CA ALA A 168 -7.91 0.05 -21.35
C ALA A 168 -7.30 1.37 -20.87
N CYS A 169 -6.22 1.84 -21.51
CA CYS A 169 -5.58 3.12 -21.18
C CYS A 169 -6.54 4.29 -21.41
N GLU A 170 -7.29 4.29 -22.50
CA GLU A 170 -8.34 5.29 -22.75
C GLU A 170 -9.38 5.32 -21.62
N ARG A 171 -9.88 4.15 -21.22
CA ARG A 171 -10.87 4.01 -20.14
C ARG A 171 -10.40 4.61 -18.80
N TYR A 172 -9.12 4.44 -18.48
CA TYR A 172 -8.55 4.88 -17.20
C TYR A 172 -7.82 6.24 -17.29
N GLY A 173 -7.93 6.96 -18.43
CA GLY A 173 -7.31 8.27 -18.60
C GLY A 173 -5.78 8.23 -18.63
N HIS A 174 -5.23 7.23 -19.31
CA HIS A 174 -3.79 6.98 -19.47
C HIS A 174 -3.35 6.97 -20.94
N LEU A 175 -3.97 7.78 -21.79
CA LEU A 175 -3.39 8.08 -23.11
C LEU A 175 -2.03 8.77 -22.93
N LEU A 176 -1.17 8.69 -23.95
CA LEU A 176 0.22 9.18 -23.86
C LEU A 176 0.33 10.62 -23.31
N GLU A 177 -0.44 11.56 -23.88
CA GLU A 177 -0.47 12.96 -23.43
C GLU A 177 -0.95 13.09 -21.99
N GLN A 178 -1.91 12.27 -21.57
CA GLN A 178 -2.42 12.26 -20.19
C GLN A 178 -1.37 11.73 -19.22
N ILE A 179 -0.62 10.70 -19.61
CA ILE A 179 0.48 10.16 -18.79
C ILE A 179 1.57 11.22 -18.61
N GLU A 180 1.92 11.96 -19.66
CA GLU A 180 2.92 13.03 -19.56
C GLU A 180 2.46 14.12 -18.58
N LEU A 181 1.20 14.54 -18.65
CA LEU A 181 0.61 15.48 -17.69
C LEU A 181 0.60 14.90 -16.26
N GLN A 182 0.20 13.64 -16.09
CA GLN A 182 0.17 12.96 -14.78
C GLN A 182 1.57 12.86 -14.15
N LEU A 183 2.59 12.55 -14.95
CA LEU A 183 3.98 12.52 -14.50
C LEU A 183 4.47 13.92 -14.13
N ALA A 184 4.15 14.94 -14.91
CA ALA A 184 4.51 16.33 -14.60
C ALA A 184 3.81 16.86 -13.34
N LEU A 185 2.58 16.41 -13.06
CA LEU A 185 1.86 16.78 -11.83
C LEU A 185 2.61 16.37 -10.56
N LEU A 186 3.37 15.27 -10.59
CA LEU A 186 4.15 14.82 -9.43
C LEU A 186 5.23 15.82 -9.01
N ASP A 187 5.72 16.64 -9.94
CA ASP A 187 6.76 17.63 -9.68
C ASP A 187 6.19 18.95 -9.12
N THR A 188 4.87 19.04 -8.95
CA THR A 188 4.19 20.22 -8.39
C THR A 188 4.18 20.23 -6.86
N PRO A 189 4.03 21.41 -6.22
CA PRO A 189 3.89 21.51 -4.76
C PRO A 189 2.72 20.67 -4.19
N LEU A 190 1.68 20.42 -4.99
CA LEU A 190 0.52 19.61 -4.59
C LEU A 190 0.91 18.17 -4.24
N TYR A 191 1.94 17.61 -4.86
CA TYR A 191 2.41 16.24 -4.60
C TYR A 191 3.67 16.19 -3.72
N SER A 192 4.22 17.34 -3.34
CA SER A 192 5.36 17.41 -2.41
C SER A 192 5.00 16.93 -1.00
N TYR A 193 5.99 16.47 -0.23
CA TYR A 193 5.78 16.08 1.16
C TYR A 193 5.59 17.31 2.05
N VAL A 194 4.45 17.39 2.75
CA VAL A 194 4.15 18.47 3.71
C VAL A 194 3.70 17.85 5.04
N PRO A 195 4.56 17.82 6.07
CA PRO A 195 4.19 17.25 7.36
C PRO A 195 3.09 18.11 8.01
N HIS A 196 1.88 17.58 8.06
CA HIS A 196 0.73 18.29 8.63
C HIS A 196 -0.23 17.34 9.35
N GLN A 197 -0.64 17.71 10.57
CA GLN A 197 -1.44 16.86 11.45
C GLN A 197 -2.75 16.40 10.79
N VAL A 198 -3.48 17.31 10.12
CA VAL A 198 -4.77 16.98 9.49
C VAL A 198 -4.60 15.92 8.39
N LEU A 199 -3.57 16.03 7.56
CA LEU A 199 -3.29 15.05 6.50
C LEU A 199 -2.95 13.68 7.10
N ALA A 200 -2.13 13.65 8.15
CA ALA A 200 -1.76 12.43 8.87
C ALA A 200 -2.97 11.79 9.56
N CYS A 201 -3.81 12.55 10.25
CA CYS A 201 -5.04 12.08 10.88
C CYS A 201 -6.01 11.48 9.85
N LEU A 202 -6.21 12.15 8.72
CA LEU A 202 -7.06 11.65 7.65
C LEU A 202 -6.52 10.33 7.06
N ASN A 203 -5.21 10.27 6.81
CA ASN A 203 -4.55 9.04 6.38
C ASN A 203 -4.76 7.90 7.38
N MET A 204 -4.54 8.15 8.68
CA MET A 204 -4.73 7.13 9.71
C MET A 204 -6.18 6.65 9.77
N THR A 205 -7.16 7.55 9.82
CA THR A 205 -8.59 7.20 9.85
C THR A 205 -8.98 6.37 8.65
N LEU A 206 -8.55 6.78 7.46
CA LEU A 206 -8.82 6.08 6.20
C LEU A 206 -8.21 4.67 6.21
N MET A 207 -6.93 4.54 6.57
CA MET A 207 -6.24 3.25 6.59
C MET A 207 -6.73 2.35 7.72
N ASN A 208 -7.16 2.90 8.85
CA ASN A 208 -7.79 2.13 9.94
C ASN A 208 -9.11 1.52 9.48
N ARG A 209 -9.95 2.26 8.76
CA ARG A 209 -11.20 1.72 8.19
C ARG A 209 -10.91 0.51 7.29
N PHE A 210 -9.94 0.63 6.39
CA PHE A 210 -9.52 -0.51 5.55
C PHE A 210 -8.85 -1.65 6.34
N GLY A 211 -8.13 -1.32 7.41
CA GLY A 211 -7.52 -2.30 8.30
C GLY A 211 -8.58 -3.10 9.07
N SER A 212 -9.63 -2.45 9.58
CA SER A 212 -10.75 -3.09 10.26
C SER A 212 -11.46 -4.10 9.35
N ASP A 213 -11.66 -3.77 8.07
CA ASP A 213 -12.27 -4.69 7.10
C ASP A 213 -11.41 -5.95 6.89
N VAL A 214 -10.08 -5.80 6.88
CA VAL A 214 -9.12 -6.92 6.75
C VAL A 214 -9.08 -7.77 8.03
N LEU A 215 -9.08 -7.13 9.21
CA LEU A 215 -9.04 -7.79 10.51
C LEU A 215 -10.34 -8.52 10.87
N ALA A 216 -11.47 -8.12 10.27
CA ALA A 216 -12.74 -8.84 10.40
C ALA A 216 -12.71 -10.25 9.79
N GLN A 217 -11.73 -10.56 8.95
CA GLN A 217 -11.51 -11.92 8.45
C GLN A 217 -10.83 -12.77 9.52
N GLU A 218 -11.41 -13.94 9.85
CA GLU A 218 -10.94 -14.82 10.94
C GLU A 218 -9.44 -15.19 10.87
N GLY A 219 -8.86 -15.25 9.67
CA GLY A 219 -7.43 -15.53 9.45
C GLY A 219 -6.48 -14.37 9.76
N ASN A 220 -7.00 -13.14 9.87
CA ASN A 220 -6.26 -11.92 10.17
C ASN A 220 -6.49 -11.41 11.60
N ALA A 221 -7.33 -12.08 12.39
CA ALA A 221 -7.62 -11.68 13.75
C ALA A 221 -6.31 -11.59 14.58
N PRO A 222 -6.16 -10.57 15.44
CA PRO A 222 -5.02 -10.48 16.34
C PRO A 222 -4.95 -11.74 17.22
N GLY A 223 -3.75 -12.32 17.35
CA GLY A 223 -3.51 -13.41 18.30
C GLY A 223 -3.56 -12.92 19.75
N GLU A 224 -3.52 -13.83 20.72
CA GLU A 224 -3.72 -13.52 22.15
C GLU A 224 -2.73 -12.48 22.71
N ARG A 225 -1.52 -12.38 22.15
CA ARG A 225 -0.53 -11.35 22.53
C ARG A 225 -0.89 -9.93 22.07
N SER A 226 -1.70 -9.78 21.04
CA SER A 226 -2.19 -8.48 20.55
C SER A 226 -3.46 -8.01 21.27
N TRP A 227 -4.03 -8.85 22.15
CA TRP A 227 -5.19 -8.53 23.01
C TRP A 227 -4.85 -7.69 24.26
N ARG A 228 -3.63 -7.13 24.34
CA ARG A 228 -3.24 -6.24 25.47
C ARG A 228 -4.02 -4.92 25.52
N VAL A 229 -4.88 -4.63 24.54
CA VAL A 229 -5.90 -3.60 24.70
C VAL A 229 -7.09 -4.27 25.39
N LEU A 230 -7.15 -4.12 26.71
CA LEU A 230 -8.32 -4.50 27.50
C LEU A 230 -9.56 -3.86 26.86
N PRO A 231 -10.69 -4.60 26.74
CA PRO A 231 -11.93 -4.02 26.24
C PRO A 231 -12.30 -2.80 27.09
N ALA A 232 -12.70 -1.71 26.43
CA ALA A 232 -13.12 -0.49 27.12
C ALA A 232 -14.29 -0.82 28.05
N LYS A 233 -14.12 -0.51 29.34
CA LYS A 233 -15.15 -0.73 30.34
C LYS A 233 -16.09 0.47 30.33
N GLU A 234 -17.35 0.25 29.94
CA GLU A 234 -18.37 1.30 30.01
C GLU A 234 -18.88 1.48 31.46
N PRO A 235 -19.20 2.73 31.88
CA PRO A 235 -19.06 3.97 31.12
C PRO A 235 -17.60 4.39 30.96
N LEU A 236 -17.27 4.92 29.77
CA LEU A 236 -15.94 5.44 29.46
C LEU A 236 -15.53 6.47 30.53
N ALA A 237 -14.51 6.16 31.32
CA ALA A 237 -13.93 7.13 32.23
C ALA A 237 -13.42 8.34 31.42
N PRO A 238 -13.47 9.56 31.99
CA PRO A 238 -12.86 10.72 31.35
C PRO A 238 -11.40 10.41 31.00
N PRO A 239 -10.91 10.83 29.82
CA PRO A 239 -9.58 10.46 29.35
C PRO A 239 -8.56 10.86 30.40
N ALA A 240 -7.74 9.90 30.84
CA ALA A 240 -6.61 10.19 31.70
C ALA A 240 -5.67 11.12 30.92
N GLU A 241 -5.53 12.37 31.36
CA GLU A 241 -4.48 13.25 30.90
C GLU A 241 -3.13 12.66 31.33
N HIS A 242 -2.55 11.82 30.49
CA HIS A 242 -1.13 11.55 30.55
C HIS A 242 -0.43 12.75 29.94
N LEU A 243 0.08 13.62 30.81
CA LEU A 243 1.11 14.60 30.46
C LEU A 243 2.33 13.81 30.01
N PHE A 244 2.49 13.65 28.70
CA PHE A 244 3.75 13.19 28.13
C PHE A 244 4.84 14.20 28.51
N PRO A 245 5.99 13.76 29.04
CA PRO A 245 7.15 14.64 29.15
C PRO A 245 7.44 15.25 27.77
N ALA A 246 7.84 16.52 27.78
CA ALA A 246 8.00 17.36 26.60
C ALA A 246 8.52 16.62 25.36
N TYR A 247 7.86 16.88 24.22
CA TYR A 247 8.19 16.44 22.87
C TYR A 247 9.69 16.13 22.68
N GLN A 248 10.02 14.85 22.57
CA GLN A 248 11.34 14.40 22.15
C GLN A 248 11.27 14.15 20.65
N ASP A 249 12.06 14.90 19.89
CA ASP A 249 12.07 14.83 18.42
C ASP A 249 12.68 13.48 17.96
N LEU A 250 11.80 12.55 17.60
CA LEU A 250 12.15 11.21 17.12
C LEU A 250 12.54 11.20 15.62
N THR A 251 12.68 12.35 14.98
CA THR A 251 13.08 12.44 13.56
C THR A 251 14.57 12.19 13.33
N GLN A 252 15.39 12.12 14.39
CA GLN A 252 16.82 11.81 14.25
C GLN A 252 17.06 10.31 14.03
N THR A 253 17.78 10.00 12.95
CA THR A 253 18.18 8.66 12.48
C THR A 253 18.90 7.79 13.52
N GLY A 254 19.37 8.37 14.62
CA GLY A 254 19.99 7.64 15.74
C GLY A 254 19.03 6.85 16.63
N HIS A 255 17.72 7.15 16.62
CA HIS A 255 16.74 6.51 17.52
C HIS A 255 16.14 5.19 16.99
N ASN A 256 16.44 4.80 15.74
CA ASN A 256 15.95 3.55 15.15
C ASN A 256 16.74 2.29 15.55
N ASN A 257 17.80 2.42 16.37
CA ASN A 257 18.54 1.29 16.92
C ASN A 257 18.18 1.03 18.39
N ILE A 258 17.19 0.15 18.60
CA ILE A 258 16.75 -0.35 19.93
C ILE A 258 17.90 -1.05 20.70
N MET A 259 19.02 -1.39 20.04
CA MET A 259 20.18 -2.03 20.66
C MET A 259 21.01 -1.13 21.58
N HIS A 260 20.80 0.20 21.59
CA HIS A 260 21.58 1.12 22.43
C HIS A 260 20.86 1.64 23.69
N HIS A 261 19.58 1.34 23.87
CA HIS A 261 18.91 1.60 25.13
C HIS A 261 19.16 0.45 26.11
N ARG A 262 20.27 0.54 26.85
CA ARG A 262 20.37 -0.18 28.13
C ARG A 262 19.24 0.35 29.01
N PHE A 263 18.25 -0.49 29.27
CA PHE A 263 17.29 -0.23 30.34
C PHE A 263 18.10 -0.14 31.65
N ASN A 264 18.31 1.07 32.13
CA ASN A 264 18.84 1.26 33.49
C ASN A 264 17.80 0.67 34.43
N SER A 265 18.19 -0.40 35.14
CA SER A 265 17.38 -0.99 36.19
C SER A 265 17.13 0.08 37.26
N PRO A 266 15.90 0.21 37.79
CA PRO A 266 15.66 1.15 38.87
C PRO A 266 16.41 0.66 40.11
N THR A 267 17.35 1.47 40.57
CA THR A 267 17.96 1.37 41.89
C THR A 267 16.90 1.68 42.95
N SER A 268 16.79 0.76 43.92
CA SER A 268 16.38 0.92 45.32
C SER A 268 15.34 1.99 45.67
#